data_AF-J9RJ31-F1
#
_entry.id   AF-J9RJ31-F1
#
_cell.length_a   1.000
_cell.length_b   1.000
_cell.length_c   1.000
_cell.angle_alpha   90.00
_cell.angle_beta   90.00
_cell.angle_gamma   90.00
#
_symmetry.space_group_name_H-M   'P 1'
#
loop_
_entity.id
_entity.type
_entity.pdbx_description
1 polymer ?
#
loop_
_entity_poly.entity_id
_entity_poly.type
_entity_poly.pdbx_seq_one_letter_code
_entity_poly.pdbx_strand_id
1 'polypeptide(L)'
;MARRVGPDGFVLGIDRSSRAVSAARRTALADGLRPDRLDFECGAIEDFVLGDRIPFDVAFALRVGALDGRHPELYDAAVQAVARALRPGGELFVDGGGPLRRLGLPTDH
;
A
#
# COMPACT_ATOMS: atom_id res chain seq x y z
N MET A 1 0.20 -11.14 -4.53
CA MET A 1 1.20 -10.78 -3.49
C MET A 1 1.09 -11.63 -2.24
N ALA A 2 -0.10 -11.86 -1.68
CA ALA A 2 -0.27 -12.66 -0.44
C ALA A 2 0.43 -14.04 -0.45
N ARG A 3 0.48 -14.73 -1.60
CA ARG A 3 1.21 -16.01 -1.74
C ARG A 3 2.74 -15.86 -1.77
N ARG A 4 3.27 -14.69 -2.12
CA ARG A 4 4.72 -14.40 -2.25
C ARG A 4 5.36 -14.00 -0.94
N VAL A 5 4.60 -13.44 0.00
CA VAL A 5 5.10 -12.98 1.31
C VAL A 5 5.23 -14.11 2.35
N GLY A 6 5.10 -15.37 1.92
CA GLY A 6 5.18 -16.53 2.81
C GLY A 6 3.92 -16.77 3.65
N PRO A 7 3.88 -17.86 4.44
CA PRO A 7 2.72 -18.28 5.23
C PRO A 7 2.37 -17.33 6.37
N ASP A 8 3.35 -16.62 6.91
CA ASP A 8 3.16 -15.67 8.03
C ASP A 8 3.07 -14.21 7.55
N GLY A 9 3.13 -14.01 6.23
CA GLY A 9 3.06 -12.68 5.64
C GLY A 9 1.62 -12.20 5.47
N PHE A 10 1.46 -10.88 5.62
CA PHE A 10 0.22 -10.15 5.46
C PHE A 10 0.34 -9.11 4.34
N VAL A 11 -0.75 -8.86 3.62
CA VAL A 11 -0.82 -7.81 2.60
C VAL A 11 -2.08 -6.97 2.82
N LEU A 12 -1.90 -5.65 2.83
CA LEU A 12 -3.01 -4.69 2.79
C LEU A 12 -3.07 -4.03 1.41
N GLY A 13 -4.21 -4.12 0.74
CA GLY A 13 -4.49 -3.33 -0.46
C GLY A 13 -5.28 -2.07 -0.11
N ILE A 14 -4.89 -0.90 -0.62
CA ILE A 14 -5.62 0.36 -0.42
C ILE A 14 -6.04 0.88 -1.80
N ASP A 15 -7.32 1.19 -1.95
CA ASP A 15 -7.84 1.81 -3.18
C ASP A 15 -9.02 2.74 -2.86
N ARG A 16 -9.10 3.89 -3.53
CA ARG A 16 -10.21 4.85 -3.38
C ARG A 16 -11.53 4.33 -3.96
N SER A 17 -11.47 3.34 -4.84
CA SER A 17 -12.62 2.74 -5.49
C SER A 17 -13.22 1.65 -4.61
N SER A 18 -14.33 1.98 -3.94
CA SER A 18 -15.13 1.02 -3.19
C SER A 18 -15.53 -0.20 -4.04
N ARG A 19 -15.76 0.01 -5.34
CA ARG A 19 -16.04 -1.07 -6.30
C ARG A 19 -14.84 -2.00 -6.50
N ALA A 20 -13.63 -1.44 -6.66
CA ALA A 20 -12.41 -2.22 -6.81
C ALA A 20 -12.09 -3.01 -5.54
N VAL A 21 -12.17 -2.37 -4.37
CA VAL A 21 -11.98 -3.01 -3.06
C VAL A 21 -12.97 -4.16 -2.87
N SER A 22 -14.26 -3.93 -3.14
CA SER A 22 -15.29 -4.96 -3.00
C SER A 22 -15.07 -6.14 -3.95
N ALA A 23 -14.62 -5.87 -5.18
CA ALA A 23 -14.28 -6.93 -6.14
C ALA A 23 -13.05 -7.73 -5.67
N ALA A 24 -11.99 -7.05 -5.23
CA ALA A 24 -10.77 -7.69 -4.76
C ALA A 24 -11.01 -8.56 -3.52
N ARG A 25 -11.82 -8.09 -2.56
CA ARG A 25 -12.26 -8.88 -1.39
C ARG A 25 -12.99 -10.15 -1.79
N ARG A 26 -13.94 -10.08 -2.74
CA ARG A 26 -14.66 -11.26 -3.24
C ARG A 26 -13.72 -12.26 -3.92
N THR A 27 -12.80 -11.78 -4.75
CA THR A 27 -11.81 -12.65 -5.40
C THR A 27 -10.89 -13.30 -4.39
N ALA A 28 -10.40 -12.57 -3.39
CA ALA A 28 -9.56 -13.12 -2.32
C ALA A 28 -10.27 -14.25 -1.55
N LEU A 29 -11.55 -14.06 -1.20
CA LEU A 29 -12.38 -15.08 -0.56
C LEU A 29 -12.55 -16.32 -1.43
N ALA A 30 -12.84 -16.14 -2.73
CA ALA A 30 -12.97 -17.24 -3.68
C ALA A 30 -11.66 -18.03 -3.86
N ASP A 31 -10.51 -17.35 -3.74
CA ASP A 31 -9.17 -17.95 -3.79
C ASP A 31 -8.70 -18.57 -2.46
N GLY A 32 -9.57 -18.58 -1.43
CA GLY A 32 -9.28 -19.12 -0.11
C GLY A 32 -8.32 -18.28 0.74
N LEU A 33 -8.10 -17.01 0.38
CA LEU A 33 -7.30 -16.09 1.17
C LEU A 33 -8.13 -15.51 2.30
N ARG A 34 -7.63 -15.69 3.52
CA ARG A 34 -8.30 -15.24 4.74
C ARG A 34 -7.92 -13.79 5.08
N PRO A 35 -8.77 -13.04 5.82
CA PRO A 35 -8.49 -11.66 6.19
C PRO A 35 -7.20 -11.44 6.99
N ASP A 36 -6.72 -12.46 7.70
CA ASP A 36 -5.43 -12.44 8.42
C ASP A 36 -4.21 -12.52 7.48
N ARG A 37 -4.42 -12.79 6.18
CA ARG A 37 -3.35 -12.91 5.16
C ARG A 37 -3.45 -11.85 4.08
N LEU A 38 -4.65 -11.42 3.75
CA LEU A 38 -4.91 -10.38 2.75
C LEU A 38 -6.17 -9.62 3.15
N ASP A 39 -6.03 -8.32 3.32
CA ASP A 39 -7.15 -7.42 3.58
C ASP A 39 -7.10 -6.20 2.66
N PHE A 40 -8.20 -5.43 2.62
CA PHE A 40 -8.33 -4.29 1.72
C PHE A 40 -9.05 -3.10 2.36
N GLU A 41 -8.45 -1.93 2.37
CA GLU A 41 -9.12 -0.71 2.84
C GLU A 41 -9.56 0.17 1.69
N CYS A 42 -10.77 0.71 1.80
CA CYS A 42 -11.30 1.69 0.86
C CYS A 42 -10.95 3.08 1.36
N GLY A 43 -10.00 3.74 0.71
CA GLY A 43 -9.48 5.03 1.14
C GLY A 43 -8.42 5.59 0.20
N ALA A 44 -8.03 6.82 0.45
CA ALA A 44 -6.91 7.45 -0.23
C ALA A 44 -5.62 7.16 0.53
N ILE A 45 -4.49 7.04 -0.17
CA ILE A 45 -3.23 6.69 0.49
C ILE A 45 -2.69 7.84 1.33
N GLU A 46 -2.93 9.07 0.90
CA GLU A 46 -2.61 10.31 1.59
C GLU A 46 -3.34 10.49 2.93
N ASP A 47 -4.47 9.78 3.12
CA ASP A 47 -5.25 9.79 4.37
C ASP A 47 -5.04 8.51 5.20
N PHE A 48 -4.16 7.60 4.77
CA PHE A 48 -3.97 6.33 5.44
C PHE A 48 -3.32 6.51 6.81
N VAL A 49 -3.85 5.80 7.81
CA VAL A 49 -3.34 5.77 9.18
C VAL A 49 -3.11 4.32 9.58
N LEU A 50 -1.90 4.01 10.05
CA LEU A 50 -1.52 2.65 10.45
C LEU A 50 -2.39 2.12 11.60
N GLY A 51 -2.78 2.99 12.54
CA GLY A 51 -3.52 2.60 13.75
C GLY A 51 -2.70 1.64 14.61
N ASP A 52 -3.35 0.60 15.14
CA ASP A 52 -2.70 -0.43 15.97
C ASP A 52 -2.05 -1.56 15.14
N ARG A 53 -1.95 -1.40 13.81
CA ARG A 53 -1.34 -2.41 12.94
C ARG A 53 0.18 -2.46 13.16
N ILE A 54 0.75 -3.64 12.96
CA ILE A 54 2.20 -3.81 12.88
C ILE A 54 2.70 -3.08 11.62
N PRO A 55 3.76 -2.25 11.70
CA PRO A 55 4.31 -1.57 10.53
C PRO A 55 4.75 -2.55 9.43
N PHE A 56 4.61 -2.13 8.18
CA PHE A 56 4.92 -2.94 7.01
C PHE A 56 6.42 -2.92 6.68
N ASP A 57 6.92 -4.00 6.08
CA ASP A 57 8.31 -4.06 5.62
C ASP A 57 8.50 -3.35 4.27
N VAL A 58 7.48 -3.37 3.41
CA VAL A 58 7.54 -2.85 2.05
C VAL A 58 6.20 -2.33 1.59
N ALA A 59 6.21 -1.21 0.89
CA ALA A 59 5.08 -0.66 0.17
C ALA A 59 5.41 -0.57 -1.32
N PHE A 60 4.41 -0.81 -2.17
CA PHE A 60 4.53 -0.55 -3.60
C PHE A 60 3.25 0.08 -4.14
N ALA A 61 3.41 1.05 -5.03
CA ALA A 61 2.34 1.81 -5.61
C ALA A 61 2.42 1.71 -7.14
N LEU A 62 1.43 1.05 -7.73
CA LEU A 62 1.36 0.85 -9.18
C LEU A 62 0.37 1.84 -9.77
N ARG A 63 0.88 2.84 -10.49
CA ARG A 63 0.05 3.89 -11.09
C ARG A 63 -0.92 4.52 -10.08
N VAL A 64 -0.38 4.91 -8.92
CA VAL A 64 -1.13 5.66 -7.90
C VAL A 64 -0.90 7.14 -8.11
N GLY A 65 -1.96 7.87 -8.45
CA GLY A 65 -1.89 9.26 -8.89
C GLY A 65 -1.13 10.21 -7.96
N ALA A 66 -1.32 10.05 -6.65
CA ALA A 66 -0.64 10.82 -5.61
C ALA A 66 0.88 10.54 -5.54
N LEU A 67 1.33 9.36 -5.97
CA LEU A 67 2.73 8.93 -5.89
C LEU A 67 3.43 8.94 -7.25
N ASP A 68 2.68 8.89 -8.36
CA ASP A 68 3.23 8.78 -9.71
C ASP A 68 3.32 10.10 -10.49
N GLY A 69 3.05 11.22 -9.83
CA GLY A 69 3.22 12.58 -10.37
C GLY A 69 1.99 13.14 -11.09
N ARG A 70 0.89 12.37 -11.21
CA ARG A 70 -0.37 12.89 -11.76
C ARG A 70 -1.10 13.85 -10.81
N HIS A 71 -0.86 13.72 -9.51
CA HIS A 71 -1.38 14.59 -8.45
C HIS A 71 -0.25 15.06 -7.53
N PRO A 72 0.63 15.97 -8.01
CA PRO A 72 1.78 16.43 -7.24
C PRO A 72 1.37 17.11 -5.91
N GLU A 73 0.19 17.70 -5.84
CA GLU A 73 -0.37 18.32 -4.64
C GLU A 73 -0.63 17.34 -3.49
N LEU A 74 -0.75 16.05 -3.78
CA LEU A 74 -0.99 14.98 -2.80
C LEU A 74 0.29 14.23 -2.41
N TYR A 75 1.40 14.50 -3.10
CA TYR A 75 2.61 13.68 -3.02
C TYR A 75 3.20 13.65 -1.62
N ASP A 76 3.39 14.82 -0.99
CA ASP A 76 4.01 14.89 0.32
C ASP A 76 3.16 14.16 1.37
N ALA A 77 1.84 14.36 1.35
CA ALA A 77 0.93 13.66 2.26
C ALA A 77 0.96 12.13 2.04
N ALA A 78 0.94 11.68 0.79
CA ALA A 78 1.01 10.26 0.45
C ALA A 78 2.33 9.62 0.88
N VAL A 79 3.48 10.26 0.64
CA VAL A 79 4.79 9.75 1.07
C VAL A 79 4.88 9.70 2.59
N GLN A 80 4.37 10.71 3.29
CA GLN A 80 4.34 10.73 4.76
C GLN A 80 3.46 9.64 5.35
N ALA A 81 2.27 9.42 4.79
CA ALA A 81 1.37 8.35 5.22
C ALA A 81 2.00 6.96 5.02
N VAL A 82 2.63 6.73 3.87
CA VAL A 82 3.37 5.48 3.61
C VAL A 82 4.56 5.33 4.55
N ALA A 83 5.35 6.38 4.76
CA ALA A 83 6.49 6.33 5.66
C ALA A 83 6.06 5.93 7.07
N ARG A 84 5.01 6.57 7.62
CA ARG A 84 4.45 6.22 8.94
C ARG A 84 3.89 4.80 9.04
N ALA A 85 3.55 4.20 7.91
CA ALA A 85 3.07 2.83 7.84
C ALA A 85 4.20 1.80 7.77
N LEU A 86 5.41 2.22 7.41
CA LEU A 86 6.58 1.35 7.26
C LEU A 86 7.38 1.29 8.56
N ARG A 87 8.01 0.13 8.80
CA ARG A 87 9.01 0.03 9.86
C ARG A 87 10.27 0.85 9.50
N PRO A 88 11.14 1.15 10.48
CA PRO A 88 12.47 1.69 10.19
C PRO A 88 13.23 0.83 9.17
N GLY A 89 13.70 1.47 8.10
CA GLY A 89 14.39 0.81 6.98
C GLY A 89 13.46 0.11 5.97
N GLY A 90 12.15 0.29 6.10
CA GLY A 90 11.18 -0.13 5.09
C GLY A 90 11.37 0.60 3.75
N GLU A 91 10.84 0.02 2.69
CA GLU A 91 11.04 0.52 1.33
C GLU A 91 9.71 0.84 0.64
N LEU A 92 9.67 1.97 -0.07
CA LEU A 92 8.58 2.32 -0.97
C LEU A 92 9.06 2.24 -2.42
N PHE A 93 8.34 1.45 -3.23
CA PHE A 93 8.51 1.35 -4.68
C PHE A 93 7.33 1.96 -5.42
N VAL A 94 7.59 2.82 -6.40
CA VAL A 94 6.54 3.49 -7.19
C VAL A 94 6.75 3.26 -8.68
N ASP A 95 5.70 2.78 -9.32
CA ASP A 95 5.59 2.71 -10.78
C ASP A 95 4.76 3.92 -11.26
N GLY A 96 5.46 4.89 -11.85
CA GLY A 96 4.87 5.98 -12.62
C GLY A 96 5.16 5.89 -14.12
N GLY A 97 5.53 4.70 -14.58
CA GLY A 97 6.13 4.42 -15.87
C GLY A 97 7.20 3.33 -15.74
N GLY A 98 7.70 2.82 -16.86
CA GLY A 98 8.85 1.93 -16.85
C GLY A 98 10.15 2.73 -16.66
N PRO A 99 11.00 2.46 -15.66
CA PRO A 99 10.96 1.35 -14.69
C PRO A 99 10.32 1.71 -13.32
N LEU A 100 10.05 0.69 -12.50
CA LEU A 100 9.74 0.83 -11.07
C LEU A 100 10.89 1.54 -10.34
N ARG A 101 10.58 2.57 -9.55
CA ARG A 101 11.57 3.37 -8.82
C ARG A 101 11.42 3.20 -7.32
N ARG A 102 12.53 3.06 -6.60
CA ARG A 102 12.56 3.20 -5.15
C ARG A 102 12.51 4.69 -4.80
N LEU A 103 11.62 5.08 -3.89
CA LEU A 103 11.57 6.44 -3.37
C LEU A 103 12.36 6.55 -2.07
N GLY A 104 13.02 7.70 -1.88
CA GLY A 104 13.57 8.07 -0.58
C GLY A 104 12.44 8.42 0.38
N LEU A 105 12.48 7.86 1.59
CA LEU A 105 11.51 8.14 2.64
C LEU A 105 12.06 9.19 3.61
N PRO A 106 11.19 9.99 4.25
CA PRO A 106 11.57 10.89 5.34
C PRO A 106 12.35 10.15 6.43
N THR A 107 13.36 10.78 6.99
CA THR A 107 14.34 10.12 7.89
C THR A 107 13.79 9.78 9.28
N ASP A 108 12.61 10.31 9.64
CA ASP A 108 12.03 10.26 10.99
C ASP A 108 10.66 9.52 11.01
N HIS A 109 10.61 8.25 10.59
CA HIS A 109 9.40 7.40 10.68
C HIS A 109 9.63 6.12 11.48
#